data_AF-A0A7K4CVX4-F1
#
_entry.id   AF-A0A7K4CVX4-F1
#
_cell.length_a   1.000
_cell.length_b   1.000
_cell.length_c   1.000
_cell.angle_alpha   90.00
_cell.angle_beta   90.00
_cell.angle_gamma   90.00
#
_symmetry.space_group_name_H-M   'P 1'
#
loop_
_entity.id
_entity.type
_entity.pdbx_description
1 polymer ?
#
loop_
_entity_poly.entity_id
_entity_poly.type
_entity_poly.pdbx_seq_one_letter_code
_entity_poly.pdbx_strand_id
1 'polypeptide(L)'
;MKYHSIFDVIGHVMVGPSSSHTAGACRIAYVARILFGRTPRKVTISLHGSFDETYIGHGTDTAILAGLLGIPPDDERIPVSRALAAKEGIDYEFRTVDLGADYHPNTVVLDMLDGKDKLVIVGESIGGGNI
;
A
#
# COMPACT_ATOMS: atom_id res chain seq x y z
N MET A 1 0.21 -20.66 -8.02
CA MET A 1 1.18 -19.95 -8.87
C MET A 1 2.09 -20.96 -9.54
N LYS A 2 2.38 -20.78 -10.84
CA LYS A 2 3.50 -21.47 -11.51
C LYS A 2 4.69 -20.50 -11.47
N TYR A 3 5.75 -20.86 -10.75
CA TYR A 3 7.00 -20.09 -10.72
C TYR A 3 7.80 -20.42 -11.99
N HIS A 4 8.26 -19.40 -12.71
CA HIS A 4 8.94 -19.54 -14.00
C HIS A 4 10.43 -19.23 -13.92
N SER A 5 10.88 -18.63 -12.81
CA SER A 5 12.27 -18.26 -12.55
C SER A 5 12.62 -18.37 -11.07
N ILE A 6 13.90 -18.54 -10.74
CA ILE A 6 14.41 -18.46 -9.36
C ILE A 6 14.15 -17.08 -8.73
N PHE A 7 14.07 -16.03 -9.56
CA PHE A 7 13.75 -14.67 -9.13
C PHE A 7 12.30 -14.53 -8.65
N ASP A 8 11.39 -15.40 -9.10
CA ASP A 8 10.01 -15.43 -8.61
C ASP A 8 9.91 -16.03 -7.19
N VAL A 9 10.94 -16.78 -6.77
CA VAL A 9 11.00 -17.49 -5.49
C VAL A 9 11.79 -16.70 -4.44
N ILE A 10 12.92 -16.10 -4.83
CA ILE A 10 13.77 -15.30 -3.91
C ILE A 10 13.09 -13.97 -3.53
N GLY A 11 12.10 -13.52 -4.31
CA GLY A 11 11.42 -12.24 -4.08
C GLY A 11 12.32 -11.06 -4.43
N HIS A 12 11.71 -9.88 -4.55
CA HIS A 12 12.46 -8.64 -4.75
C HIS A 12 13.06 -8.15 -3.43
N VAL A 13 14.10 -7.33 -3.53
CA VAL A 13 14.62 -6.57 -2.38
C VAL A 13 13.48 -5.69 -1.85
N MET A 14 13.28 -5.71 -0.53
CA MET A 14 12.20 -4.98 0.13
C MET A 14 12.59 -4.62 1.56
N VAL A 15 11.92 -3.62 2.12
CA VAL A 15 11.90 -3.43 3.58
C VAL A 15 10.89 -4.38 4.20
N GLY A 16 11.33 -5.15 5.20
CA GLY A 16 10.49 -6.07 5.96
C GLY A 16 9.49 -5.36 6.89
N PRO A 17 8.65 -6.11 7.63
CA PRO A 17 8.80 -7.54 7.92
C PRO A 17 8.11 -8.49 6.92
N SER A 18 7.21 -8.00 6.04
CA SER A 18 6.33 -8.87 5.26
C SER A 18 6.29 -8.51 3.77
N SER A 19 6.44 -9.52 2.90
CA SER A 19 6.35 -9.32 1.45
C SER A 19 4.95 -8.96 0.98
N SER A 20 3.91 -9.52 1.59
CA SER A 20 2.53 -9.18 1.23
C SER A 20 2.06 -7.90 1.90
N HIS A 21 2.31 -7.76 3.20
CA HIS A 21 1.72 -6.71 4.03
C HIS A 21 2.55 -5.42 4.06
N THR A 22 3.86 -5.51 3.77
CA THR A 22 4.74 -4.33 3.69
C THR A 22 5.06 -4.03 2.23
N ALA A 23 5.73 -4.93 1.52
CA ALA A 23 6.17 -4.65 0.15
C ALA A 23 5.01 -4.54 -0.85
N GLY A 24 4.05 -5.47 -0.80
CA GLY A 24 2.85 -5.44 -1.64
C GLY A 24 1.99 -4.20 -1.36
N ALA A 25 1.72 -3.89 -0.09
CA ALA A 25 0.95 -2.71 0.30
C ALA A 25 1.63 -1.39 -0.13
N CYS A 26 2.96 -1.28 0.06
CA CYS A 26 3.75 -0.16 -0.44
C CYS A 26 3.67 -0.05 -1.96
N ARG A 27 3.82 -1.17 -2.69
CA ARG A 27 3.78 -1.19 -4.15
C ARG A 27 2.40 -0.76 -4.69
N ILE A 28 1.29 -1.22 -4.09
CA ILE A 28 -0.06 -0.78 -4.47
C ILE A 28 -0.17 0.75 -4.36
N ALA A 29 0.22 1.29 -3.20
CA ALA A 29 0.17 2.71 -2.95
C ALA A 29 1.11 3.53 -3.86
N TYR A 30 2.30 2.99 -4.15
CA TYR A 30 3.27 3.60 -5.06
C TYR A 30 2.76 3.68 -6.49
N VAL A 31 2.17 2.61 -7.01
CA VAL A 31 1.53 2.61 -8.33
C VAL A 31 0.34 3.55 -8.36
N ALA A 32 -0.50 3.53 -7.32
CA ALA A 32 -1.63 4.45 -7.20
C ALA A 32 -1.18 5.92 -7.24
N ARG A 33 -0.08 6.24 -6.54
CA ARG A 33 0.54 7.55 -6.53
C ARG A 33 1.11 7.99 -7.88
N ILE A 34 1.67 7.07 -8.66
CA ILE A 34 2.12 7.31 -10.03
C ILE A 34 0.91 7.62 -10.93
N LEU A 35 -0.14 6.81 -10.85
CA LEU A 35 -1.37 7.01 -11.64
C LEU A 35 -2.07 8.33 -11.28
N PHE A 36 -2.04 8.74 -10.01
CA PHE A 36 -2.57 10.03 -9.58
C PHE A 36 -1.68 11.22 -9.99
N GLY A 37 -0.40 10.95 -10.29
CA GLY A 37 0.58 11.91 -10.78
C GLY A 37 1.16 12.86 -9.72
N ARG A 38 0.49 13.06 -8.58
CA ARG A 38 0.98 13.91 -7.46
C ARG A 38 0.57 13.35 -6.09
N THR A 39 1.11 13.90 -5.00
CA THR A 39 0.85 13.39 -3.65
C THR A 39 -0.56 13.80 -3.29
N PRO A 40 -1.44 12.86 -2.87
CA PRO A 40 -2.79 13.24 -2.51
C PRO A 40 -2.76 14.19 -1.31
N ARG A 41 -3.62 15.22 -1.36
CA ARG A 41 -3.85 16.08 -0.19
C ARG A 41 -4.68 15.37 0.85
N LYS A 42 -5.68 14.60 0.39
CA LYS A 42 -6.51 13.76 1.22
C LYS A 42 -6.60 12.34 0.68
N VAL A 43 -6.55 11.36 1.56
CA VAL A 43 -6.73 9.95 1.20
C VAL A 43 -7.54 9.20 2.25
N THR A 44 -8.55 8.47 1.81
CA THR A 44 -9.23 7.48 2.64
C THR A 44 -8.73 6.09 2.26
N ILE A 45 -8.14 5.39 3.24
CA ILE A 45 -7.50 4.10 3.06
C ILE A 45 -8.42 3.05 3.69
N SER A 46 -9.09 2.27 2.84
CA SER A 46 -10.02 1.22 3.30
C SER A 46 -9.36 -0.14 3.18
N LEU A 47 -9.16 -0.83 4.31
CA LEU A 47 -8.50 -2.13 4.37
C LEU A 47 -9.53 -3.24 4.46
N HIS A 48 -9.32 -4.30 3.69
CA HIS A 48 -10.16 -5.49 3.66
C HIS A 48 -9.41 -6.71 4.19
N GLY A 49 -10.12 -7.62 4.88
CA GLY A 49 -9.59 -8.92 5.30
C GLY A 49 -8.33 -8.85 6.16
N SER A 50 -7.34 -9.69 5.85
CA SER A 50 -6.06 -9.78 6.55
C SER A 50 -5.28 -8.45 6.60
N PHE A 51 -5.48 -7.55 5.63
CA PHE A 51 -4.92 -6.20 5.74
C PHE A 51 -5.51 -5.44 6.93
N ASP A 52 -6.83 -5.45 7.10
CA ASP A 52 -7.48 -4.81 8.25
C ASP A 52 -7.07 -5.44 9.59
N GLU A 53 -6.95 -6.77 9.63
CA GLU A 53 -6.65 -7.49 10.86
C GLU A 53 -5.24 -7.23 11.39
N THR A 54 -4.27 -6.92 10.51
CA THR A 54 -2.84 -6.93 10.87
C THR A 54 -2.06 -5.66 10.50
N TYR A 55 -2.73 -4.61 10.03
CA TYR A 55 -2.04 -3.46 9.42
C TYR A 55 -1.02 -2.75 10.32
N ILE A 56 -1.24 -2.74 11.64
CA ILE A 56 -0.29 -2.18 12.61
C ILE A 56 0.87 -3.16 12.86
N GLY A 57 0.57 -4.44 13.08
CA GLY A 57 1.58 -5.45 13.44
C GLY A 57 2.57 -5.75 12.31
N HIS A 58 2.13 -5.61 11.06
CA HIS A 58 2.98 -5.82 9.87
C HIS A 58 3.46 -4.52 9.20
N GLY A 59 3.12 -3.36 9.76
CA GLY A 59 3.51 -2.05 9.23
C GLY A 59 2.86 -1.72 7.88
N THR A 60 1.70 -2.29 7.57
CA THR A 60 0.95 -2.04 6.33
C THR A 60 0.50 -0.59 6.23
N ASP A 61 0.11 0.03 7.35
CA ASP A 61 -0.18 1.47 7.38
C ASP A 61 0.99 2.31 6.86
N THR A 62 2.16 2.03 7.40
CA THR A 62 3.41 2.74 7.20
C THR A 62 3.91 2.50 5.78
N ALA A 63 3.76 1.27 5.29
CA ALA A 63 4.03 0.91 3.90
C ALA A 63 3.12 1.66 2.91
N ILE A 64 1.80 1.72 3.16
CA ILE A 64 0.86 2.44 2.30
C ILE A 64 1.21 3.93 2.26
N LEU A 65 1.48 4.55 3.42
CA LEU A 65 1.89 5.95 3.47
C LEU A 65 3.19 6.19 2.70
N ALA A 66 4.16 5.27 2.78
CA ALA A 66 5.40 5.36 2.01
C ALA A 66 5.12 5.36 0.50
N GLY A 67 4.31 4.42 0.01
CA GLY A 67 3.94 4.37 -1.41
C GLY A 67 3.22 5.64 -1.87
N LEU A 68 2.30 6.17 -1.06
CA LEU A 68 1.61 7.44 -1.36
C LEU A 68 2.54 8.66 -1.39
N LEU A 69 3.67 8.59 -0.70
CA LEU A 69 4.74 9.61 -0.75
C LEU A 69 5.68 9.43 -1.96
N GLY A 70 5.48 8.39 -2.78
CA GLY A 70 6.37 8.05 -3.89
C GLY A 70 7.65 7.36 -3.43
N ILE A 71 7.65 6.72 -2.26
CA ILE A 71 8.75 5.91 -1.75
C ILE A 71 8.54 4.46 -2.24
N PRO A 72 9.50 3.86 -2.96
CA PRO A 72 9.35 2.51 -3.48
C PRO A 72 9.53 1.42 -2.38
N PRO A 73 9.11 0.17 -2.63
CA PRO A 73 9.10 -0.92 -1.63
C PRO A 73 10.46 -1.34 -1.03
N ASP A 74 11.57 -0.98 -1.68
CA ASP A 74 12.95 -1.30 -1.31
C ASP A 74 13.68 -0.14 -0.60
N ASP A 75 12.98 0.98 -0.36
CA ASP A 75 13.57 2.18 0.20
C ASP A 75 13.58 2.18 1.74
N GLU A 76 14.74 2.47 2.31
CA GLU A 76 14.97 2.49 3.76
C GLU A 76 14.12 3.51 4.52
N ARG A 77 13.48 4.46 3.83
CA ARG A 77 12.61 5.49 4.44
C ARG A 77 11.21 4.97 4.79
N ILE A 78 10.83 3.75 4.39
CA ILE A 78 9.52 3.16 4.72
C ILE A 78 9.18 3.29 6.22
N PRO A 79 10.04 2.90 7.18
CA PRO A 79 9.70 2.94 8.61
C PRO A 79 9.40 4.33 9.16
N VAL A 80 9.87 5.40 8.50
CA VAL A 80 9.66 6.79 8.92
C VAL A 80 8.57 7.51 8.11
N SER A 81 7.83 6.79 7.26
CA SER A 81 6.84 7.36 6.34
C SER A 81 5.72 8.12 7.05
N ARG A 82 5.32 7.73 8.27
CA ARG A 82 4.33 8.45 9.07
C ARG A 82 4.78 9.89 9.38
N ALA A 83 6.04 10.06 9.76
CA ALA A 83 6.61 11.38 10.02
C ALA A 83 6.75 12.21 8.73
N LEU A 84 7.10 11.55 7.63
CA LEU A 84 7.17 12.18 6.31
C LEU A 84 5.77 12.62 5.81
N ALA A 85 4.75 11.78 5.98
CA ALA A 85 3.37 12.10 5.61
C ALA A 85 2.85 13.31 6.40
N ALA A 86 3.15 13.38 7.70
CA ALA A 86 2.82 14.54 8.52
C ALA A 86 3.55 15.82 8.05
N LYS A 87 4.83 15.71 7.67
CA LYS A 87 5.62 16.82 7.14
C LYS A 87 5.09 17.32 5.78
N GLU A 88 4.67 16.42 4.91
CA GLU A 88 4.05 16.74 3.61
C GLU A 88 2.59 17.21 3.73
N GLY A 89 1.99 17.11 4.91
CA GLY A 89 0.64 17.59 5.19
C GLY A 89 -0.46 16.76 4.54
N ILE A 90 -0.26 15.45 4.37
CA ILE A 90 -1.30 14.53 3.88
C ILE A 90 -2.36 14.35 4.96
N ASP A 91 -3.62 14.66 4.64
CA ASP A 91 -4.79 14.29 5.44
C ASP A 91 -5.17 12.84 5.11
N TYR A 92 -5.00 11.91 6.05
CA TYR A 92 -5.30 10.50 5.81
C TYR A 92 -6.14 9.90 6.92
N GLU A 93 -7.00 8.96 6.54
CA GLU A 93 -7.74 8.12 7.48
C GLU A 93 -7.64 6.66 7.06
N PHE A 94 -7.54 5.77 8.05
CA PHE A 94 -7.66 4.33 7.86
C PHE A 94 -9.04 3.89 8.33
N ARG A 95 -9.68 3.02 7.55
CA ARG A 95 -10.95 2.38 7.93
C ARG A 95 -11.00 0.94 7.46
N THR A 96 -11.85 0.16 8.11
CA THR A 96 -12.16 -1.21 7.70
C THR A 96 -13.22 -1.22 6.60
N VAL A 97 -13.13 -2.17 5.68
CA VAL A 97 -14.19 -2.46 4.70
C VAL A 97 -14.31 -3.96 4.45
N ASP A 98 -15.54 -4.46 4.41
CA ASP A 98 -15.84 -5.79 3.88
C ASP A 98 -16.29 -5.65 2.42
N LEU A 99 -15.46 -6.16 1.50
CA LEU A 99 -15.73 -6.13 0.06
C LEU A 99 -16.45 -7.41 -0.42
N GLY A 100 -16.64 -8.39 0.48
CA GLY A 100 -17.21 -9.70 0.16
C GLY A 100 -16.16 -10.73 -0.28
N ALA A 101 -16.60 -11.98 -0.42
CA ALA A 101 -15.74 -13.15 -0.63
C ALA A 101 -15.01 -13.21 -1.98
N ASP A 102 -15.41 -12.36 -2.94
CA ASP A 102 -14.81 -12.33 -4.28
C ASP A 102 -13.47 -11.56 -4.32
N TYR A 103 -13.14 -10.81 -3.26
CA TYR A 103 -11.90 -10.04 -3.15
C TYR A 103 -10.82 -10.80 -2.39
N HIS A 104 -9.57 -10.57 -2.76
CA HIS A 104 -8.45 -11.15 -2.02
C HIS A 104 -8.39 -10.55 -0.60
N PRO A 105 -8.08 -11.32 0.46
CA PRO A 105 -8.04 -10.80 1.84
C PRO A 105 -6.94 -9.75 2.09
N ASN A 106 -6.05 -9.52 1.13
CA ASN A 106 -5.05 -8.45 1.20
C ASN A 106 -5.40 -7.32 0.24
N THR A 107 -6.64 -6.81 0.33
CA THR A 107 -7.14 -5.77 -0.56
C THR A 107 -7.18 -4.42 0.14
N VAL A 108 -6.80 -3.37 -0.57
CA VAL A 108 -6.94 -1.98 -0.13
C VAL A 108 -7.68 -1.16 -1.19
N VAL A 109 -8.57 -0.30 -0.73
CA VAL A 109 -9.19 0.75 -1.53
C VAL A 109 -8.60 2.10 -1.13
N LEU A 110 -8.01 2.79 -2.09
CA LEU A 110 -7.41 4.11 -1.93
C LEU A 110 -8.30 5.15 -2.64
N ASP A 111 -9.04 5.94 -1.86
CA ASP A 111 -9.77 7.10 -2.38
C ASP A 111 -8.90 8.35 -2.19
N MET A 112 -8.29 8.84 -3.29
CA MET A 112 -7.30 9.93 -3.31
C MET A 112 -7.88 11.21 -3.90
N LEU A 113 -7.57 12.34 -3.25
CA LEU A 113 -8.09 13.66 -3.58
C LEU A 113 -6.97 14.72 -3.48
N ASP A 114 -6.96 15.70 -4.39
CA ASP A 114 -6.07 16.87 -4.32
C ASP A 114 -6.81 18.23 -4.33
N GLY A 115 -8.14 18.18 -4.23
CA GLY A 115 -9.05 19.34 -4.30
C GLY A 115 -9.64 19.57 -5.69
N LYS A 116 -8.95 19.18 -6.77
CA LYS A 116 -9.49 19.23 -8.14
C LYS A 116 -9.75 17.85 -8.70
N ASP A 117 -8.80 16.94 -8.49
CA ASP A 117 -8.84 15.60 -9.04
C ASP A 117 -9.18 14.57 -7.96
N LYS A 118 -9.89 13.53 -8.38
CA LYS A 118 -10.24 12.36 -7.58
C LYS A 118 -9.83 11.09 -8.32
N LEU A 119 -9.23 10.15 -7.61
CA LEU A 119 -8.94 8.82 -8.13
C LEU A 119 -9.20 7.77 -7.05
N VAL A 120 -9.97 6.73 -7.41
CA VAL A 120 -10.20 5.58 -6.56
C VAL A 120 -9.51 4.37 -7.18
N ILE A 121 -8.67 3.71 -6.41
CA ILE A 121 -7.97 2.49 -6.82
C ILE A 121 -8.30 1.37 -5.84
N VAL A 122 -8.54 0.17 -6.37
CA VAL A 122 -8.58 -1.07 -5.61
C VAL A 122 -7.35 -1.87 -6.02
N GLY A 123 -6.57 -2.33 -5.03
CA GLY A 123 -5.38 -3.14 -5.28
C GLY A 123 -5.29 -4.32 -4.31
N GLU A 124 -4.77 -5.44 -4.79
CA GLU A 124 -4.71 -6.70 -4.06
C GLU A 124 -3.27 -7.20 -3.96
N SER A 125 -2.79 -7.54 -2.77
CA SER A 125 -1.46 -8.14 -2.60
C SER A 125 -1.55 -9.67 -2.58
N ILE A 126 -1.14 -10.30 -3.66
CA ILE A 126 -1.27 -11.77 -3.88
C ILE A 126 -0.06 -12.59 -3.38
N GLY A 127 0.88 -11.96 -2.66
CA GLY A 127 2.05 -12.61 -2.07
C GLY A 127 3.34 -12.43 -2.86
N GLY A 128 4.49 -12.53 -2.17
CA GLY A 128 5.81 -12.23 -2.75
C GLY A 128 6.00 -10.75 -3.13
N GLY A 129 5.10 -9.88 -2.66
CA GLY A 129 4.93 -8.47 -3.01
C GLY A 129 4.61 -8.21 -4.50
N ASN A 130 3.97 -9.20 -5.13
CA ASN A 130 3.19 -9.02 -6.35
C ASN A 130 1.81 -8.42 -5.99
N ILE A 131 1.30 -7.60 -6.91
CA ILE A 131 0.08 -6.81 -6.76
C ILE A 131 -0.76 -6.85 -8.03
#